data_AF-G5NAC6-F1
#
_entry.id   AF-G5NAC6-F1
#
_cell.length_a   1.000
_cell.length_b   1.000
_cell.length_c   1.000
_cell.angle_alpha   90.00
_cell.angle_beta   90.00
_cell.angle_gamma   90.00
#
_symmetry.space_group_name_H-M   'P 1'
#
loop_
_entity.id
_entity.type
_entity.pdbx_description
1 polymer ?
#
loop_
_entity_poly.entity_id
_entity_poly.type
_entity_poly.pdbx_seq_one_letter_code
_entity_poly.pdbx_strand_id
1 'polypeptide(L)' 'MAKPDIQSRIAELKAQRNDLIGINATYILNRLVKIDQMDVLDILKDNMSLRP' A
#
# COMPACT_ATOMS: atom_id res chain seq x y z
N MET A 1 -15.45 -17.50 -25.92
CA MET A 1 -16.56 -16.59 -25.56
C MET A 1 -16.16 -15.86 -24.29
N ALA A 2 -16.26 -14.53 -24.25
CA ALA A 2 -16.04 -13.77 -23.01
C ALA A 2 -17.19 -14.07 -22.03
N LYS A 3 -16.90 -14.08 -20.72
CA LYS A 3 -17.88 -14.30 -19.63
C LYS A 3 -18.09 -12.98 -18.88
N PRO A 4 -19.00 -12.11 -19.33
CA PRO A 4 -19.13 -10.74 -18.83
C PRO A 4 -19.65 -10.72 -17.39
N ASP A 5 -20.47 -11.70 -17.02
CA ASP A 5 -21.00 -11.94 -15.67
C ASP A 5 -19.89 -12.15 -14.65
N ILE A 6 -18.87 -12.95 -15.00
CA ILE A 6 -17.72 -13.19 -14.15
C ILE A 6 -16.89 -11.92 -13.98
N GLN A 7 -16.68 -11.16 -15.05
CA GLN A 7 -15.97 -9.87 -14.98
C GLN A 7 -16.69 -8.87 -14.08
N SER A 8 -18.01 -8.73 -14.22
CA SER A 8 -18.83 -7.85 -13.38
C SER A 8 -18.75 -8.26 -11.91
N ARG A 9 -18.86 -9.56 -11.61
CA ARG A 9 -18.77 -10.06 -10.23
C ARG A 9 -17.39 -9.83 -9.61
N ILE A 10 -16.32 -10.00 -10.39
CA ILE A 10 -14.95 -9.69 -9.94
C ILE A 10 -14.80 -8.20 -9.64
N ALA A 11 -15.34 -7.32 -10.49
CA ALA A 11 -15.27 -5.87 -10.28
C ALA A 11 -16.01 -5.44 -9.00
N GLU A 12 -17.22 -5.97 -8.77
CA GLU A 12 -18.01 -5.71 -7.56
C GLU A 12 -17.27 -6.14 -6.29
N LEU A 13 -16.72 -7.36 -6.26
CA LEU A 13 -15.98 -7.86 -5.11
C LEU A 13 -14.69 -7.07 -4.85
N LYS A 14 -14.02 -6.59 -5.91
CA LYS A 14 -12.84 -5.71 -5.77
C LYS A 14 -13.23 -4.36 -5.15
N ALA A 15 -14.36 -3.79 -5.53
CA ALA A 15 -14.87 -2.55 -4.95
C ALA A 15 -15.22 -2.74 -3.47
N GLN A 16 -16.00 -3.76 -3.12
CA GLN A 16 -16.36 -4.08 -1.73
C GLN A 16 -15.13 -4.28 -0.84
N ARG A 17 -14.12 -4.99 -1.36
CA ARG A 17 -12.85 -5.18 -0.64
C ARG A 17 -12.12 -3.86 -0.42
N ASN A 18 -12.06 -2.99 -1.42
CA ASN A 18 -11.39 -1.69 -1.28
C ASN A 18 -12.09 -0.81 -0.24
N ASP A 19 -13.43 -0.83 -0.21
CA ASP A 19 -14.23 -0.10 0.78
C ASP A 19 -14.03 -0.66 2.20
N LEU A 20 -14.04 -2.00 2.36
CA LEU A 20 -13.86 -2.67 3.65
C LEU A 20 -12.49 -2.39 4.28
N ILE A 21 -11.41 -2.43 3.48
CA ILE A 21 -10.05 -2.24 4.00
C ILE A 21 -9.75 -0.73 4.16
N GLY A 22 -10.54 0.16 3.55
CA GLY A 22 -10.34 1.61 3.65
C GLY A 22 -9.00 2.07 3.06
N ILE A 23 -8.37 1.24 2.22
CA ILE A 23 -7.11 1.55 1.55
C ILE A 23 -7.44 2.49 0.40
N ASN A 24 -7.39 3.78 0.68
CA ASN A 24 -7.46 4.83 -0.32
C ASN A 24 -6.05 5.36 -0.65
N ALA A 25 -5.96 6.19 -1.68
CA ALA A 25 -4.69 6.77 -2.11
C ALA A 25 -3.97 7.54 -0.98
N THR A 26 -4.73 8.21 -0.10
CA THR A 26 -4.21 8.94 1.06
C THR A 26 -3.59 7.99 2.09
N TYR A 27 -4.21 6.84 2.37
CA TYR A 27 -3.68 5.82 3.26
C TYR A 27 -2.36 5.26 2.73
N ILE A 28 -2.29 4.95 1.43
CA ILE A 28 -1.07 4.46 0.78
C ILE A 28 0.05 5.51 0.86
N LEU A 29 -0.23 6.77 0.51
CA LEU A 29 0.74 7.85 0.54
C LEU A 29 1.30 8.08 1.95
N ASN A 30 0.43 8.12 2.96
CA ASN A 30 0.85 8.27 4.36
C ASN A 30 1.67 7.07 4.85
N ARG A 31 1.35 5.86 4.38
CA ARG A 31 2.10 4.66 4.75
C ARG A 31 3.47 4.63 4.08
N LEU A 32 3.59 5.06 2.82
CA LEU A 32 4.87 5.20 2.12
C LEU A 32 5.80 6.17 2.84
N VAL A 33 5.32 7.36 3.21
CA VAL A 33 6.13 8.34 3.95
C VAL A 33 6.55 7.81 5.32
N LYS A 34 5.65 7.15 6.05
CA LYS A 34 5.98 6.56 7.36
C LYS A 34 7.03 5.45 7.27
N ILE A 35 6.96 4.62 6.22
CA ILE A 35 7.94 3.56 5.99
C ILE A 35 9.28 4.20 5.67
N ASP A 36 9.35 5.15 4.74
CA ASP A 36 10.59 5.87 4.39
C ASP A 36 11.26 6.51 5.63
N GLN A 37 10.46 7.14 6.50
CA GLN A 37 10.96 7.72 7.76
C GLN A 37 11.46 6.67 8.76
N MET A 38 10.85 5.48 8.82
CA MET A 38 11.30 4.39 9.68
C MET A 38 12.55 3.71 9.12
N ASP A 39 12.62 3.52 7.79
CA ASP A 39 13.73 2.88 7.08
C ASP A 39 15.01 3.74 7.14
N VAL A 40 14.88 5.07 7.23
CA VAL A 40 16.02 5.98 7.50
C VAL A 40 16.77 5.59 8.78
N LEU A 41 16.05 5.17 9.82
CA LEU A 41 16.69 4.75 11.08
C LEU A 41 17.45 3.43 10.90
N ASP A 42 17.00 2.56 10.00
CA ASP A 42 17.63 1.27 9.73
C ASP A 42 18.88 1.38 8.85
N ILE A 43 19.02 2.45 8.06
CA ILE A 43 20.22 2.72 7.26
C ILE A 43 21.24 3.63 7.96
N LEU A 44 20.92 4.20 9.14
CA LEU A 44 21.82 5.08 9.90
C LEU A 44 22.45 4.38 11.10
N LYS A 45 23.75 4.57 11.31
CA LYS A 45 24.48 4.22 12.54
C LYS A 45 24.16 5.26 13.62
N ASP A 46 24.48 4.96 14.89
CA ASP A 46 24.23 5.84 16.04
C ASP A 46 24.87 7.24 15.92
N ASN A 47 25.91 7.36 15.09
CA ASN A 47 26.58 8.63 14.77
C ASN A 47 26.02 9.34 13.52
N MET A 48 24.81 8.96 13.06
CA MET A 48 24.16 9.48 11.85
C MET A 48 24.91 9.21 10.53
N SER A 49 25.89 8.29 10.50
CA SER A 49 26.54 7.86 9.25
C SER A 49 25.82 6.65 8.64
N LEU A 50 25.92 6.47 7.32
CA LEU A 50 25.26 5.36 6.62
C LEU A 50 25.85 3.99 7.02
N ARG A 51 24.96 3.02 7.27
CA ARG A 51 25.28 1.59 7.37
C ARG A 51 25.60 1.05 5.96
N PRO A 52 26.64 0.23 5.81
CA PRO A 52 27.01 -0.38 4.53
C PRO A 52 25.97 -1.40 4.05
#